data_AF-A0A974HNB8-F1
#
_entry.id   AF-A0A974HNB8-F1
#
_cell.length_a   1.000
_cell.length_b   1.000
_cell.length_c   1.000
_cell.angle_alpha   90.00
_cell.angle_beta   90.00
_cell.angle_gamma   90.00
#
_symmetry.space_group_name_H-M   'P 1'
#
loop_
_entity.id
_entity.type
_entity.pdbx_description
1 polymer ?
#
loop_
_entity_poly.entity_id
_entity_poly.type
_entity_poly.pdbx_seq_one_letter_code
_entity_poly.pdbx_strand_id
1 'polypeptide(L)'
;MAYANKSPNEYNLNNAISQSFSGTFLQSGNIEDFYSSTSNSLLPKLYSQYTGFITDGNCFLLGSPRIRQLRRAFESANGQSQYNKEETGNYKAGWVPLGKNDTPDCEWKYYTEKELVGYPIWGQLGWYSGGGFVVELGKNISYASSTLTWLQTNQWLDTYTKAVFVEFNVYNANVQLFCLVTFLMETSAIG
;
A
#
# COMPACT_ATOMS: atom_id res chain seq x y z
N MET A 1 -9.41 -15.82 33.56
CA MET A 1 -8.16 -15.05 33.59
C MET A 1 -7.87 -14.60 32.16
N ALA A 2 -7.89 -13.30 31.89
CA ALA A 2 -7.56 -12.77 30.56
C ALA A 2 -6.09 -12.35 30.59
N TYR A 3 -5.22 -13.09 29.90
CA TYR A 3 -3.83 -12.70 29.68
C TYR A 3 -3.79 -11.68 28.53
N ALA A 4 -3.75 -10.40 28.87
CA ALA A 4 -3.31 -9.36 27.94
C ALA A 4 -1.78 -9.36 27.93
N ASN A 5 -1.18 -10.36 27.29
CA ASN A 5 0.27 -10.48 27.22
C ASN A 5 0.79 -9.59 26.08
N LYS A 6 0.98 -8.29 26.33
CA LYS A 6 1.96 -7.53 25.53
C LYS A 6 3.32 -7.91 26.08
N SER A 7 3.99 -8.87 25.47
CA SER A 7 5.34 -9.23 25.89
C SER A 7 6.31 -8.05 25.62
N PRO A 8 7.36 -7.84 26.43
CA PRO A 8 8.38 -6.83 26.15
C PRO A 8 8.98 -6.95 24.73
N ASN A 9 9.04 -8.18 24.20
CA ASN A 9 9.53 -8.47 22.86
C ASN A 9 8.63 -7.90 21.75
N GLU A 10 7.31 -7.94 21.90
CA GLU A 10 6.39 -7.30 20.94
C GLU A 10 6.57 -5.80 20.89
N TYR A 11 6.71 -5.16 22.06
CA TYR A 11 6.96 -3.72 22.14
C TYR A 11 8.30 -3.34 21.49
N ASN A 12 9.35 -4.10 21.80
CA ASN A 12 10.68 -3.87 21.23
C ASN A 12 10.70 -4.09 19.72
N LEU A 13 10.03 -5.14 19.21
CA LEU A 13 9.93 -5.40 17.78
C LEU A 13 9.17 -4.29 17.06
N ASN A 14 8.03 -3.85 17.61
CA ASN A 14 7.25 -2.74 17.05
C ASN A 14 8.10 -1.46 16.94
N ASN A 15 8.82 -1.12 18.01
CA ASN A 15 9.71 0.04 18.02
C ASN A 15 10.85 -0.12 17.01
N ALA A 16 11.49 -1.29 16.93
CA ALA A 16 12.58 -1.54 16.00
C ALA A 16 12.12 -1.36 14.55
N ILE A 17 10.99 -1.97 14.17
CA ILE A 17 10.41 -1.82 12.83
C ILE A 17 10.01 -0.36 12.58
N SER A 18 9.34 0.29 13.52
CA SER A 18 8.96 1.70 13.40
C SER A 18 10.17 2.61 13.20
N GLN A 19 11.29 2.33 13.86
CA GLN A 19 12.53 3.08 13.70
C GLN A 19 13.21 2.77 12.36
N SER A 20 13.26 1.51 11.93
CA SER A 20 13.85 1.12 10.64
C SER A 20 13.19 1.85 9.48
N PHE A 21 11.86 2.01 9.52
CA PHE A 21 11.10 2.71 8.48
C PHE A 21 10.77 4.16 8.83
N SER A 22 11.28 4.69 9.93
CA SER A 22 11.17 6.12 10.23
C SER A 22 11.79 6.95 9.10
N GLY A 23 11.12 8.05 8.74
CA GLY A 23 11.52 8.93 7.66
C GLY A 23 11.42 8.33 6.25
N THR A 24 10.85 7.14 6.07
CA THR A 24 10.64 6.55 4.73
C THR A 24 9.57 7.30 3.96
N PHE A 25 8.45 7.60 4.60
CA PHE A 25 7.42 8.47 4.07
C PHE A 25 7.54 9.83 4.75
N LEU A 26 7.64 10.89 3.95
CA LEU A 26 7.49 12.25 4.46
C LEU A 26 6.03 12.45 4.89
N GLN A 27 5.80 13.35 5.85
CA GLN A 27 4.43 13.75 6.22
C GLN A 27 3.66 14.42 5.06
N SER A 28 4.30 14.69 3.92
CA SER A 28 3.66 15.27 2.75
C SER A 28 2.80 14.22 2.03
N GLY A 29 1.50 14.50 1.93
CA GLY A 29 0.53 13.72 1.16
C GLY A 29 0.62 13.92 -0.36
N ASN A 30 1.80 14.27 -0.90
CA ASN A 30 1.99 14.47 -2.34
C ASN A 30 2.29 13.14 -3.06
N ILE A 31 1.53 12.84 -4.10
CA ILE A 31 1.67 11.63 -4.93
C ILE A 31 3.05 11.55 -5.60
N GLU A 32 3.64 12.68 -5.99
CA GLU A 32 4.98 12.68 -6.60
C GLU A 32 6.05 12.28 -5.59
N ASP A 33 5.90 12.72 -4.34
CA ASP A 33 6.78 12.31 -3.24
C ASP A 33 6.63 10.82 -2.96
N PHE A 34 5.43 10.25 -3.08
CA PHE A 34 5.20 8.82 -2.84
C PHE A 34 6.12 7.93 -3.67
N TYR A 35 6.19 8.12 -4.99
CA TYR A 35 7.01 7.27 -5.86
C TYR A 35 8.50 7.44 -5.56
N SER A 36 8.96 8.69 -5.36
CA SER A 36 10.36 8.96 -5.06
C SER A 36 10.77 8.41 -3.69
N SER A 37 9.96 8.60 -2.64
CA SER A 37 10.16 8.02 -1.31
C SER A 37 10.13 6.50 -1.34
N THR A 38 9.20 5.91 -2.09
CA THR A 38 9.08 4.45 -2.19
C THR A 38 10.33 3.87 -2.86
N SER A 39 10.72 4.42 -4.01
CA SER A 39 11.89 3.95 -4.76
C SER A 39 13.21 4.16 -4.01
N ASN A 40 13.40 5.34 -3.40
CA ASN A 40 14.71 5.73 -2.85
C ASN A 40 14.90 5.38 -1.38
N SER A 41 13.81 5.20 -0.62
CA SER A 41 13.88 4.94 0.83
C SER A 41 13.24 3.62 1.22
N LEU A 42 12.03 3.31 0.71
CA LEU A 42 11.32 2.10 1.12
C LEU A 42 11.90 0.83 0.50
N LEU A 43 12.06 0.77 -0.82
CA LEU A 43 12.55 -0.44 -1.50
C LEU A 43 13.93 -0.86 -0.98
N PRO A 44 14.92 0.04 -0.81
CA PRO A 44 16.21 -0.34 -0.27
C PRO A 44 16.12 -0.93 1.13
N LYS A 45 15.16 -0.48 1.96
CA LYS A 45 14.93 -1.01 3.31
C LYS A 45 14.21 -2.36 3.32
N LEU A 46 13.28 -2.58 2.38
CA LEU A 46 12.54 -3.82 2.25
C LEU A 46 13.39 -4.96 1.67
N TYR A 47 14.23 -4.65 0.69
CA TYR A 47 15.03 -5.63 -0.04
C TYR A 47 16.50 -5.48 0.32
N SER A 48 16.96 -6.20 1.35
CA SER A 48 18.37 -6.21 1.71
C SER A 48 19.23 -7.00 0.71
N GLN A 49 20.55 -6.90 0.87
CA GLN A 49 21.51 -7.75 0.16
C GLN A 49 21.35 -9.25 0.47
N TYR A 50 20.77 -9.59 1.63
CA TYR A 50 20.51 -10.97 2.04
C TYR A 50 19.09 -11.35 1.64
N THR A 51 18.97 -12.32 0.74
CA THR A 51 17.69 -12.72 0.15
C THR A 51 16.64 -13.01 1.22
N GLY A 52 15.52 -12.29 1.14
CA GLY A 52 14.39 -12.44 2.04
C GLY A 52 14.50 -11.70 3.36
N PHE A 53 15.64 -11.11 3.72
CA PHE A 53 15.73 -10.24 4.91
C PHE A 53 15.47 -8.78 4.54
N ILE A 54 14.82 -8.04 5.45
CA ILE A 54 14.81 -6.58 5.40
C ILE A 54 16.15 -6.05 5.91
N THR A 55 16.45 -4.76 5.69
CA THR A 55 17.78 -4.19 6.00
C THR A 55 18.13 -4.14 7.48
N ASP A 56 17.18 -4.39 8.38
CA ASP A 56 17.45 -4.51 9.81
C ASP A 56 18.30 -5.76 10.16
N GLY A 57 18.43 -6.71 9.22
CA GLY A 57 19.17 -7.96 9.36
C GLY A 57 18.56 -8.98 10.32
N ASN A 58 17.40 -8.68 10.92
CA ASN A 58 16.77 -9.49 11.96
C ASN A 58 15.39 -10.01 11.56
N CYS A 59 14.74 -9.37 10.58
CA CYS A 59 13.41 -9.72 10.14
C CYS A 59 13.42 -10.25 8.71
N PHE A 60 12.69 -11.34 8.49
CA PHE A 60 12.47 -11.95 7.20
C PHE A 60 11.16 -11.42 6.59
N LEU A 61 11.22 -10.91 5.36
CA LEU A 61 10.08 -10.47 4.57
C LEU A 61 9.27 -11.69 4.09
N LEU A 62 8.02 -11.77 4.51
CA LEU A 62 7.10 -12.83 4.15
C LEU A 62 6.18 -12.41 3.00
N GLY A 63 6.18 -13.22 1.95
CA GLY A 63 5.35 -12.97 0.77
C GLY A 63 5.90 -11.84 -0.11
N SER A 64 4.99 -11.14 -0.79
CA SER A 64 5.29 -9.94 -1.57
C SER A 64 4.76 -8.72 -0.81
N PRO A 65 5.54 -7.63 -0.68
CA PRO A 65 4.96 -6.34 -0.35
C PRO A 65 3.89 -5.96 -1.36
N ARG A 66 2.87 -5.26 -0.89
CA ARG A 66 1.69 -4.87 -1.64
C ARG A 66 1.49 -3.38 -1.55
N ILE A 67 1.17 -2.73 -2.66
CA ILE A 67 0.64 -1.38 -2.70
C ILE A 67 -0.85 -1.50 -3.00
N ARG A 68 -1.68 -0.85 -2.20
CA ARG A 68 -3.13 -0.83 -2.36
C ARG A 68 -3.62 0.60 -2.40
N GLN A 69 -4.50 0.91 -3.33
CA GLN A 69 -5.05 2.25 -3.51
C GLN A 69 -6.57 2.24 -3.38
N LEU A 70 -7.09 3.27 -2.73
CA LEU A 70 -8.48 3.68 -2.78
C LEU A 70 -8.64 4.96 -3.60
N ARG A 71 -9.69 5.03 -4.40
CA ARG A 71 -10.00 6.15 -5.29
C ARG A 71 -11.41 6.66 -5.05
N ARG A 72 -11.62 7.94 -5.32
CA ARG A 72 -12.95 8.54 -5.37
C ARG A 72 -13.59 8.18 -6.70
N ALA A 73 -14.89 7.87 -6.67
CA ALA A 73 -15.66 7.65 -7.89
C ALA A 73 -15.69 8.92 -8.75
N PHE A 74 -15.67 8.74 -10.07
CA PHE A 74 -15.86 9.86 -10.99
C PHE A 74 -17.23 10.52 -10.80
N GLU A 75 -17.32 11.82 -11.12
CA GLU A 75 -18.58 12.53 -11.11
C GLU A 75 -19.61 11.83 -12.00
N SER A 76 -20.82 11.65 -11.48
CA SER A 76 -21.93 11.12 -12.27
C SER A 76 -22.25 12.08 -13.42
N ALA A 77 -22.74 11.55 -14.54
CA ALA A 77 -23.22 12.33 -15.70
C ALA A 77 -24.27 13.40 -15.33
N ASN A 78 -24.88 13.30 -14.14
CA ASN A 78 -25.86 14.24 -13.61
C ASN A 78 -25.22 15.41 -12.83
N GLY A 79 -23.89 15.55 -12.83
CA GLY A 79 -23.18 16.65 -12.14
C GLY A 79 -23.24 16.60 -10.61
N GLN A 80 -23.72 15.50 -10.03
CA GLN A 80 -23.67 15.29 -8.58
C GLN A 80 -22.33 14.67 -8.19
N SER A 81 -21.54 15.44 -7.44
CA SER A 81 -20.26 14.99 -6.90
C SER A 81 -20.48 13.87 -5.86
N GLN A 82 -20.10 12.64 -6.22
CA GLN A 82 -20.11 11.51 -5.30
C GLN A 82 -18.78 11.44 -4.53
N TYR A 83 -18.40 12.56 -3.89
CA TYR A 83 -17.09 12.75 -3.28
C TYR A 83 -16.71 11.66 -2.26
N ASN A 84 -17.73 11.08 -1.61
CA ASN A 84 -17.57 10.06 -0.57
C ASN A 84 -17.70 8.64 -1.10
N LYS A 85 -18.05 8.44 -2.38
CA LYS A 85 -18.18 7.12 -2.97
C LYS A 85 -16.83 6.64 -3.48
N GLU A 86 -16.54 5.38 -3.20
CA GLU A 86 -15.34 4.70 -3.67
C GLU A 86 -15.50 4.26 -5.13
N GLU A 87 -14.42 4.42 -5.91
CA GLU A 87 -14.36 3.87 -7.26
C GLU A 87 -14.14 2.35 -7.20
N THR A 88 -15.01 1.61 -7.86
CA THR A 88 -15.05 0.14 -7.86
C THR A 88 -15.07 -0.46 -9.26
N GLY A 89 -14.98 0.38 -10.29
CA GLY A 89 -14.86 -0.03 -11.68
C GLY A 89 -13.54 -0.73 -11.99
N ASN A 90 -13.53 -1.47 -13.09
CA ASN A 90 -12.32 -2.08 -13.66
C ASN A 90 -11.88 -1.28 -14.89
N TYR A 91 -10.57 -1.13 -15.04
CA TYR A 91 -9.97 -0.28 -16.07
C TYR A 91 -8.79 -0.98 -16.77
N LYS A 92 -8.33 -0.40 -17.87
CA LYS A 92 -6.97 -0.63 -18.38
C LYS A 92 -5.98 0.32 -17.72
N ALA A 93 -4.69 0.07 -17.95
CA ALA A 93 -3.63 1.02 -17.67
C ALA A 93 -4.01 2.49 -18.01
N GLY A 94 -3.73 3.40 -17.07
CA GLY A 94 -4.09 4.83 -17.20
C GLY A 94 -5.55 5.18 -16.90
N TRP A 95 -6.28 4.35 -16.14
CA TRP A 95 -7.70 4.60 -15.79
C TRP A 95 -8.63 4.67 -17.00
N VAL A 96 -8.26 3.99 -18.09
CA VAL A 96 -9.05 3.95 -19.32
C VAL A 96 -10.21 2.96 -19.16
N PRO A 97 -11.47 3.37 -19.43
CA PRO A 97 -12.62 2.48 -19.34
C PRO A 97 -12.47 1.25 -20.25
N LEU A 98 -12.95 0.10 -19.77
CA LEU A 98 -12.96 -1.13 -20.55
C LEU A 98 -13.99 -1.07 -21.68
N GLY A 99 -13.59 -1.47 -22.89
CA GLY A 99 -14.49 -1.83 -23.98
C GLY A 99 -15.12 -3.22 -23.78
N LYS A 100 -16.07 -3.56 -24.64
CA LYS A 100 -16.87 -4.81 -24.52
C LYS A 100 -16.06 -6.11 -24.49
N ASN A 101 -14.87 -6.13 -25.11
CA ASN A 101 -14.02 -7.32 -25.24
C ASN A 101 -12.71 -7.18 -24.45
N ASP A 102 -12.60 -6.17 -23.59
CA ASP A 102 -11.37 -5.90 -22.87
C ASP A 102 -11.34 -6.62 -21.52
N THR A 103 -10.19 -7.18 -21.18
CA THR A 103 -9.89 -7.67 -19.83
C THR A 103 -9.09 -6.61 -19.07
N PRO A 104 -9.44 -6.32 -17.80
CA PRO A 104 -8.64 -5.39 -17.01
C PRO A 104 -7.26 -5.97 -16.71
N ASP A 105 -6.27 -5.08 -16.69
CA ASP A 105 -4.98 -5.37 -16.07
C ASP A 105 -5.19 -5.57 -14.56
N CYS A 106 -4.46 -6.50 -13.96
CA CYS A 106 -4.69 -6.91 -12.57
C CYS A 106 -4.62 -5.74 -11.59
N GLU A 107 -3.76 -4.75 -11.84
CA GLU A 107 -3.55 -3.62 -10.96
C GLU A 107 -4.56 -2.47 -11.18
N TRP A 108 -5.35 -2.54 -12.25
CA TRP A 108 -6.46 -1.62 -12.58
C TRP A 108 -7.82 -2.30 -12.36
N LYS A 109 -7.81 -3.50 -11.79
CA LYS A 109 -8.98 -4.21 -11.33
C LYS A 109 -9.24 -3.87 -9.86
N TYR A 110 -10.48 -3.58 -9.52
CA TYR A 110 -10.90 -3.42 -8.14
C TYR A 110 -11.10 -4.78 -7.48
N TYR A 111 -10.59 -4.93 -6.25
CA TYR A 111 -10.85 -6.08 -5.40
C TYR A 111 -11.64 -5.66 -4.17
N THR A 112 -12.67 -6.45 -3.86
CA THR A 112 -13.53 -6.24 -2.70
C THR A 112 -12.81 -6.61 -1.40
N GLU A 113 -13.30 -6.08 -0.28
CA GLU A 113 -12.81 -6.42 1.07
C GLU A 113 -12.77 -7.94 1.31
N LYS A 114 -13.78 -8.66 0.81
CA LYS A 114 -13.87 -10.11 0.95
C LYS A 114 -12.80 -10.85 0.14
N GLU A 115 -12.50 -10.39 -1.07
CA GLU A 115 -11.45 -10.99 -1.91
C GLU A 115 -10.05 -10.74 -1.34
N LEU A 116 -9.82 -9.55 -0.78
CA LEU A 116 -8.55 -9.19 -0.15
C LEU A 116 -8.42 -9.67 1.29
N VAL A 117 -9.50 -10.19 1.89
CA VAL A 117 -9.62 -10.43 3.33
C VAL A 117 -9.20 -9.17 4.11
N GLY A 118 -9.57 -8.01 3.57
CA GLY A 118 -9.23 -6.70 4.10
C GLY A 118 -10.21 -6.26 5.18
N TYR A 119 -9.73 -5.40 6.07
CA TYR A 119 -10.52 -4.80 7.13
C TYR A 119 -10.43 -3.27 7.03
N PRO A 120 -11.45 -2.54 7.50
CA PRO A 120 -11.41 -1.10 7.45
C PRO A 120 -10.32 -0.54 8.36
N ILE A 121 -9.62 0.49 7.88
CA ILE A 121 -8.54 1.18 8.59
C ILE A 121 -8.99 2.61 8.92
N TRP A 122 -8.74 3.06 10.14
CA TRP A 122 -8.97 4.44 10.57
C TRP A 122 -7.69 5.26 10.35
N GLY A 123 -7.76 6.23 9.42
CA GLY A 123 -6.71 7.21 9.17
C GLY A 123 -6.98 8.56 9.83
N GLN A 124 -6.21 9.59 9.47
CA GLN A 124 -6.40 10.94 9.98
C GLN A 124 -7.65 11.62 9.41
N LEU A 125 -7.98 11.35 8.14
CA LEU A 125 -9.11 11.94 7.43
C LEU A 125 -10.39 11.12 7.55
N GLY A 126 -10.32 9.85 7.97
CA GLY A 126 -11.49 9.04 8.29
C GLY A 126 -11.31 7.54 8.09
N TRP A 127 -12.44 6.84 7.90
CA TRP A 127 -12.47 5.40 7.62
C TRP A 127 -12.16 5.11 6.15
N TYR A 128 -11.36 4.07 5.95
CA TYR A 128 -11.02 3.50 4.65
C TYR A 128 -11.44 2.05 4.61
N SER A 129 -12.04 1.62 3.50
CA SER A 129 -12.43 0.23 3.29
C SER A 129 -11.21 -0.69 3.18
N GLY A 130 -11.42 -1.98 3.39
CA GLY A 130 -10.42 -3.03 3.17
C GLY A 130 -10.24 -3.43 1.70
N GLY A 131 -10.97 -2.80 0.77
CA GLY A 131 -10.93 -3.07 -0.66
C GLY A 131 -9.86 -2.26 -1.38
N GLY A 132 -9.89 -2.27 -2.71
CA GLY A 132 -9.13 -1.35 -3.53
C GLY A 132 -8.44 -1.98 -4.73
N PHE A 133 -7.66 -1.14 -5.41
CA PHE A 133 -6.78 -1.52 -6.50
C PHE A 133 -5.45 -1.96 -5.92
N VAL A 134 -4.90 -3.09 -6.38
CA VAL A 134 -3.78 -3.75 -5.71
C VAL A 134 -2.66 -4.06 -6.68
N VAL A 135 -1.43 -3.79 -6.26
CA VAL A 135 -0.19 -4.15 -6.97
C VAL A 135 0.71 -4.93 -6.02
N GLU A 136 1.27 -6.05 -6.47
CA GLU A 136 2.30 -6.78 -5.74
C GLU A 136 3.71 -6.39 -6.26
N LEU A 137 4.62 -6.06 -5.35
CA LEU A 137 5.98 -5.65 -5.69
C LEU A 137 6.96 -6.82 -5.89
N GLY A 138 6.50 -8.05 -5.69
CA GLY A 138 7.31 -9.27 -5.75
C GLY A 138 8.33 -9.39 -4.61
N LYS A 139 9.33 -10.25 -4.81
CA LYS A 139 10.43 -10.49 -3.84
C LYS A 139 11.78 -9.93 -4.30
N ASN A 140 11.81 -9.29 -5.46
CA ASN A 140 13.02 -8.83 -6.11
C ASN A 140 12.96 -7.31 -6.27
N ILE A 141 14.01 -6.62 -5.81
CA ILE A 141 14.08 -5.15 -5.89
C ILE A 141 14.00 -4.63 -7.32
N SER A 142 14.62 -5.29 -8.31
CA SER A 142 14.55 -4.88 -9.72
C SER A 142 13.13 -4.98 -10.25
N TYR A 143 12.40 -6.05 -9.92
CA TYR A 143 11.00 -6.19 -10.32
C TYR A 143 10.11 -5.14 -9.63
N ALA A 144 10.32 -4.92 -8.32
CA ALA A 144 9.62 -3.87 -7.58
C ALA A 144 9.87 -2.48 -8.17
N SER A 145 11.11 -2.14 -8.49
CA SER A 145 11.49 -0.87 -9.11
C SER A 145 10.86 -0.70 -10.49
N SER A 146 10.93 -1.72 -11.36
CA SER A 146 10.28 -1.67 -12.68
C SER A 146 8.77 -1.51 -12.58
N THR A 147 8.14 -2.20 -11.61
CA THR A 147 6.70 -2.10 -11.33
C THR A 147 6.35 -0.68 -10.90
N LEU A 148 7.09 -0.09 -9.95
CA LEU A 148 6.87 1.31 -9.53
C LEU A 148 7.01 2.30 -10.68
N THR A 149 8.05 2.16 -11.51
CA THR A 149 8.23 3.03 -12.68
C THR A 149 7.04 2.91 -13.64
N TRP A 150 6.58 1.69 -13.89
CA TRP A 150 5.43 1.47 -14.77
C TRP A 150 4.12 2.05 -14.21
N LEU A 151 3.86 1.90 -12.90
CA LEU A 151 2.72 2.54 -12.24
C LEU A 151 2.79 4.07 -12.34
N GLN A 152 3.98 4.65 -12.13
CA GLN A 152 4.19 6.10 -12.22
C GLN A 152 3.97 6.60 -13.65
N THR A 153 4.54 5.93 -14.66
CA THR A 153 4.36 6.30 -16.07
C THR A 153 2.91 6.21 -16.53
N ASN A 154 2.14 5.25 -16.01
CA ASN A 154 0.72 5.08 -16.33
C ASN A 154 -0.22 5.80 -15.34
N GLN A 155 0.30 6.73 -14.53
CA GLN A 155 -0.49 7.56 -13.61
C GLN A 155 -1.44 6.74 -12.73
N TRP A 156 -0.96 5.61 -12.19
CA TRP A 156 -1.78 4.78 -11.30
C TRP A 156 -2.23 5.55 -10.04
N LEU A 157 -1.44 6.54 -9.61
CA LEU A 157 -1.86 7.53 -8.63
C LEU A 157 -2.11 8.87 -9.33
N ASP A 158 -3.24 9.51 -9.05
CA ASP A 158 -3.66 10.79 -9.64
C ASP A 158 -4.53 11.61 -8.66
N THR A 159 -5.15 12.69 -9.13
CA THR A 159 -5.99 13.57 -8.29
C THR A 159 -7.21 12.89 -7.66
N TYR A 160 -7.64 11.73 -8.17
CA TYR A 160 -8.75 10.95 -7.63
C TYR A 160 -8.31 9.90 -6.61
N THR A 161 -6.99 9.67 -6.46
CA THR A 161 -6.44 8.90 -5.34
C THR A 161 -6.95 9.51 -4.04
N LYS A 162 -7.48 8.67 -3.15
CA LYS A 162 -7.98 9.04 -1.82
C LYS A 162 -7.01 8.60 -0.71
N ALA A 163 -6.48 7.40 -0.86
CA ALA A 163 -5.48 6.85 0.05
C ALA A 163 -4.64 5.78 -0.64
N VAL A 164 -3.39 5.67 -0.21
CA VAL A 164 -2.44 4.66 -0.64
C VAL A 164 -1.91 3.94 0.59
N PHE A 165 -1.95 2.61 0.53
CA PHE A 165 -1.46 1.72 1.56
C PHE A 165 -0.23 0.99 1.02
N VAL A 166 0.83 0.91 1.81
CA VAL A 166 1.92 -0.04 1.58
C VAL A 166 1.89 -1.07 2.70
N GLU A 167 1.70 -2.33 2.33
CA GLU A 167 1.42 -3.43 3.23
C GLU A 167 2.42 -4.55 3.02
N PHE A 168 3.05 -5.03 4.10
CA PHE A 168 3.93 -6.18 4.05
C PHE A 168 4.03 -6.86 5.41
N ASN A 169 4.46 -8.12 5.39
CA ASN A 169 4.57 -8.94 6.58
C ASN A 169 6.02 -9.29 6.83
N VAL A 170 6.46 -9.19 8.07
CA VAL A 170 7.80 -9.59 8.48
C VAL A 170 7.74 -10.59 9.62
N TYR A 171 8.74 -11.46 9.69
CA TYR A 171 8.91 -12.43 10.77
C TYR A 171 10.28 -12.29 11.39
N ASN A 172 10.32 -12.10 12.70
CA ASN A 172 11.55 -12.05 13.47
C ASN A 172 11.78 -13.41 14.13
N ALA A 173 12.77 -14.16 13.64
CA ALA A 173 13.07 -15.51 14.12
C ALA A 173 13.64 -15.53 15.55
N ASN A 174 14.29 -14.45 15.99
CA ASN A 174 14.90 -14.38 17.32
C ASN A 174 13.86 -14.35 18.44
N VAL A 175 12.69 -13.74 18.18
CA VAL A 175 11.58 -13.63 19.14
C VAL A 175 10.33 -14.40 18.71
N GLN A 176 10.37 -15.08 17.56
CA GLN A 176 9.27 -15.87 16.98
C GLN A 176 7.97 -15.08 16.80
N LEU A 177 8.07 -13.82 16.39
CA LEU A 177 6.91 -12.93 16.20
C LEU A 177 6.71 -12.57 14.72
N PHE A 178 5.45 -12.51 14.32
CA PHE A 178 5.00 -11.92 13.07
C PHE A 178 4.61 -10.46 13.29
N CYS A 179 4.98 -9.59 12.37
CA CYS A 179 4.58 -8.19 12.36
C CYS A 179 4.00 -7.83 11.00
N LEU A 180 2.76 -7.34 11.00
CA LEU A 180 2.11 -6.79 9.82
C LEU A 180 2.37 -5.28 9.83
N VAL A 181 2.96 -4.77 8.76
CA VAL A 181 3.29 -3.36 8.61
C VAL A 181 2.40 -2.76 7.55
N THR A 182 1.69 -1.69 7.91
CA THR A 182 0.86 -0.91 7.00
C THR A 182 1.25 0.56 7.12
N PHE A 183 1.74 1.12 6.03
CA PHE A 183 1.87 2.57 5.87
C PHE A 183 0.64 3.11 5.16
N LEU A 184 0.06 4.18 5.68
CA LEU A 184 -1.08 4.88 5.10
C LEU A 184 -0.64 6.28 4.70
N MET A 185 -0.82 6.61 3.43
CA MET A 185 -0.73 7.96 2.90
C MET A 185 -2.13 8.41 2.48
N GLU A 186 -2.60 9.49 3.08
CA GLU A 186 -3.89 10.10 2.75
C GLU A 186 -3.66 11.32 1.87
N THR A 187 -4.46 11.45 0.81
CA THR A 187 -4.41 12.63 -0.05
C THR A 187 -5.52 13.59 0.37
N SER A 188 -5.14 14.84 0.63
CA SER A 188 -6.13 15.90 0.78
C SER A 188 -6.86 16.04 -0.55
N ALA A 189 -8.18 16.15 -0.49
CA ALA A 189 -9.01 16.31 -1.66
C ALA A 189 -8.88 17.71 -2.29
N ILE A 190 -8.12 18.58 -1.63
CA ILE A 190 -7.71 19.92 -2.05
C ILE A 190 -6.18 19.84 -2.00
N GLY A 191 -5.53 19.90 -3.16
CA GLY A 191 -4.07 19.80 -3.29
C GLY A 191 -3.33 20.78 -2.39
#